data_AF-A0A352R8V6-F1
#
_entry.id   AF-A0A352R8V6-F1
#
_cell.length_a   1.000
_cell.length_b   1.000
_cell.length_c   1.000
_cell.angle_alpha   90.00
_cell.angle_beta   90.00
_cell.angle_gamma   90.00
#
_symmetry.space_group_name_H-M   'P 1'
#
loop_
_entity.id
_entity.type
_entity.pdbx_description
1 polymer ?
#
loop_
_entity_poly.entity_id
_entity_poly.type
_entity_poly.pdbx_seq_one_letter_code
_entity_poly.pdbx_strand_id
1 'polypeptide(L)'
;MKKIVSLLVLVSSFTFAQDHHFKAERKEVSWQLAYKTSEADIPGLIDKNHNKISVNKEDNTGKGTSLHCDCKDGGWYFEQSFDLLFAIELKDDKYLVTVTDVVFEGEGETNENNRLENYVLRMGQSTFHTTKKNLINLQCLDTYFTKLFETPNAEVTTW
;
A
#
# COMPACT_ATOMS: atom_id res chain seq x y z
N MET A 1 -41.50 -19.52 -36.00
CA MET A 1 -41.69 -19.03 -34.62
C MET A 1 -40.78 -19.83 -33.69
N LYS A 2 -40.18 -19.14 -32.69
CA LYS A 2 -39.39 -19.65 -31.53
C LYS A 2 -37.96 -20.10 -31.88
N LYS A 3 -36.96 -19.23 -31.77
CA LYS A 3 -36.19 -18.79 -30.57
C LYS A 3 -35.37 -19.92 -29.92
N ILE A 4 -34.07 -19.96 -30.21
CA ILE A 4 -33.00 -20.54 -29.37
C ILE A 4 -31.77 -19.64 -29.59
N VAL A 5 -31.70 -18.48 -28.92
CA VAL A 5 -30.91 -18.25 -27.69
C VAL A 5 -29.42 -18.59 -27.89
N SER A 6 -28.68 -17.64 -28.49
CA SER A 6 -27.23 -17.55 -28.31
C SER A 6 -26.96 -17.16 -26.87
N LEU A 7 -26.58 -18.14 -26.04
CA LEU A 7 -26.06 -17.89 -24.70
C LEU A 7 -24.60 -17.43 -24.83
N LEU A 8 -24.42 -16.14 -25.09
CA LEU A 8 -23.15 -15.44 -24.86
C LEU A 8 -22.93 -15.44 -23.34
N VAL A 9 -22.22 -16.45 -22.86
CA VAL A 9 -21.59 -16.42 -21.53
C VAL A 9 -20.46 -15.40 -21.64
N LEU A 10 -20.83 -14.12 -21.50
CA LEU A 10 -19.92 -13.09 -21.05
C LEU A 10 -19.50 -13.51 -19.64
N VAL A 11 -18.42 -14.27 -19.55
CA VAL A 11 -17.60 -14.29 -18.34
C VAL A 11 -17.07 -12.87 -18.25
N SER A 12 -17.86 -12.00 -17.62
CA SER A 12 -17.39 -10.73 -17.10
C SER A 12 -16.28 -11.09 -16.13
N SER A 13 -15.05 -11.08 -16.62
CA SER A 13 -13.88 -10.85 -15.80
C SER A 13 -14.24 -9.61 -14.99
N PHE A 14 -14.67 -9.80 -13.76
CA PHE A 14 -14.69 -8.73 -12.79
C PHE A 14 -13.20 -8.40 -12.59
N THR A 15 -12.65 -7.62 -13.53
CA THR A 15 -11.55 -6.74 -13.22
C THR A 15 -12.14 -5.79 -12.20
N PHE A 16 -12.13 -6.21 -10.93
CA PHE A 16 -11.98 -5.24 -9.87
C PHE A 16 -10.66 -4.56 -10.22
N ALA A 17 -10.74 -3.49 -11.00
CA ALA A 17 -9.67 -2.51 -11.04
C ALA A 17 -9.49 -2.16 -9.56
N GLN A 18 -8.46 -2.73 -8.94
CA GLN A 18 -8.05 -2.28 -7.64
C GLN A 18 -7.66 -0.83 -7.86
N ASP A 19 -8.51 0.09 -7.43
CA ASP A 19 -8.35 1.54 -7.62
C ASP A 19 -7.16 2.09 -6.81
N HIS A 20 -6.40 1.20 -6.17
CA HIS A 20 -5.28 1.44 -5.28
C HIS A 20 -4.44 0.17 -5.15
N HIS A 21 -3.17 0.30 -4.76
CA HIS A 21 -2.25 -0.84 -4.68
C HIS A 21 -2.36 -1.64 -3.36
N PHE A 22 -3.45 -1.47 -2.61
CA PHE A 22 -3.72 -2.22 -1.38
C PHE A 22 -4.39 -3.57 -1.62
N LYS A 23 -3.91 -4.58 -0.90
CA LYS A 23 -4.48 -5.92 -0.78
C LYS A 23 -4.90 -6.16 0.67
N ALA A 24 -6.03 -6.84 0.84
CA ALA A 24 -6.49 -7.34 2.14
C ALA A 24 -6.46 -8.88 2.12
N GLU A 25 -5.66 -9.48 3.00
CA GLU A 25 -5.55 -10.93 3.10
C GLU A 25 -5.32 -11.30 4.57
N ARG A 26 -5.97 -12.37 5.07
CA ARG A 26 -5.84 -12.83 6.46
C ARG A 26 -6.07 -11.75 7.53
N LYS A 27 -6.89 -10.74 7.20
CA LYS A 27 -7.22 -9.55 8.02
C LYS A 27 -6.08 -8.55 8.17
N GLU A 28 -5.05 -8.68 7.36
CA GLU A 28 -3.96 -7.72 7.26
C GLU A 28 -4.11 -6.92 5.97
N VAL A 29 -3.56 -5.70 5.98
CA VAL A 29 -3.51 -4.82 4.82
C VAL A 29 -2.05 -4.65 4.40
N SER A 30 -1.79 -4.92 3.13
CA SER A 30 -0.48 -4.66 2.52
C SER A 30 -0.64 -3.75 1.31
N TRP A 31 0.33 -2.88 1.07
CA TRP A 31 0.44 -2.10 -0.16
C TRP A 31 1.59 -2.64 -1.01
N GLN A 32 1.40 -2.78 -2.32
CA GLN A 32 2.38 -3.38 -3.21
C GLN A 32 2.48 -2.66 -4.55
N LEU A 33 3.64 -2.08 -4.86
CA LEU A 33 3.87 -1.42 -6.14
C LEU A 33 5.22 -1.79 -6.74
N ALA A 34 5.19 -2.12 -8.02
CA ALA A 34 6.38 -2.45 -8.80
C ALA A 34 6.84 -1.25 -9.62
N TYR A 35 8.15 -1.17 -9.75
CA TYR A 35 8.84 -0.12 -10.48
C TYR A 35 9.86 -0.75 -11.42
N LYS A 36 10.00 -0.18 -12.61
CA LYS A 36 11.06 -0.49 -13.56
C LYS A 36 12.13 0.59 -13.48
N THR A 37 13.40 0.22 -13.47
CA THR A 37 14.51 1.18 -13.44
C THR A 37 15.82 0.57 -13.92
N SER A 38 16.74 1.42 -14.36
CA SER A 38 18.13 1.04 -14.67
C SER A 38 19.09 1.24 -13.48
N GLU A 39 18.60 1.75 -12.35
CA GLU A 39 19.41 2.01 -11.16
C GLU A 39 19.87 0.70 -10.50
N ALA A 40 21.13 0.64 -10.04
CA ALA A 40 21.72 -0.59 -9.52
C ALA A 40 21.57 -0.76 -7.99
N ASP A 41 21.53 0.33 -7.22
CA ASP A 41 21.45 0.30 -5.73
C ASP A 41 20.09 0.81 -5.24
N ILE A 42 19.03 0.07 -5.56
CA ILE A 42 17.66 0.42 -5.13
C ILE A 42 17.53 0.55 -3.61
N PRO A 43 18.01 -0.41 -2.79
CA PRO A 43 17.94 -0.29 -1.33
C PRO A 43 18.64 0.98 -0.83
N GLY A 44 19.82 1.30 -1.35
CA GLY A 44 20.56 2.50 -0.95
C GLY A 44 19.95 3.81 -1.44
N LEU A 45 19.21 3.80 -2.56
CA LEU A 45 18.44 4.97 -3.02
C LEU A 45 17.22 5.21 -2.13
N ILE A 46 16.45 4.17 -1.80
CA ILE A 46 15.28 4.26 -0.91
C ILE A 46 15.70 4.75 0.49
N ASP A 47 16.79 4.20 1.04
CA ASP A 47 17.35 4.60 2.35
C ASP A 47 17.69 6.10 2.41
N LYS A 48 18.07 6.70 1.27
CA LYS A 48 18.40 8.13 1.16
C LYS A 48 17.21 9.01 0.80
N ASN A 49 16.10 8.43 0.33
CA ASN A 49 14.95 9.19 -0.20
C ASN A 49 14.19 9.93 0.92
N HIS A 50 14.23 9.40 2.14
CA HIS A 50 13.57 10.01 3.29
C HIS A 50 14.34 9.75 4.59
N ASN A 51 14.58 10.81 5.38
CA ASN A 51 15.30 10.75 6.67
C ASN A 51 14.63 9.92 7.80
N LYS A 52 13.46 9.35 7.55
CA LYS A 52 12.66 8.55 8.48
C LYS A 52 12.51 7.10 8.01
N ILE A 53 13.16 6.77 6.91
CA ILE A 53 13.26 5.42 6.36
C ILE A 53 14.64 4.89 6.71
N SER A 54 14.69 3.61 7.03
CA SER A 54 15.93 2.86 7.20
C SER A 54 15.80 1.52 6.51
N VAL A 55 16.79 1.18 5.68
CA VAL A 55 16.84 -0.08 4.92
C VAL A 55 17.97 -0.97 5.45
N ASN A 56 17.64 -2.21 5.81
CA ASN A 56 18.61 -3.28 5.95
C ASN A 56 18.97 -3.82 4.55
N LYS A 57 20.21 -3.57 4.12
CA LYS A 57 20.70 -3.97 2.80
C LYS A 57 21.07 -5.45 2.70
N GLU A 58 21.14 -6.17 3.83
CA GLU A 58 21.47 -7.59 3.84
C GLU A 58 20.28 -8.45 3.38
N ASP A 59 19.06 -8.05 3.74
CA ASP A 59 17.83 -8.78 3.45
C ASP A 59 16.78 -7.95 2.68
N ASN A 60 17.13 -6.72 2.26
CA ASN A 60 16.27 -5.78 1.55
C ASN A 60 14.96 -5.45 2.30
N THR A 61 14.96 -5.55 3.62
CA THR A 61 13.84 -5.11 4.46
C THR A 61 14.10 -3.72 5.02
N GLY A 62 13.06 -3.06 5.51
CA GLY A 62 13.23 -1.77 6.17
C GLY A 62 12.02 -1.36 6.98
N LYS A 63 12.16 -0.19 7.60
CA LYS A 63 11.12 0.43 8.40
C LYS A 63 11.04 1.92 8.17
N GLY A 64 9.83 2.44 8.30
CA GLY A 64 9.54 3.86 8.42
C GLY A 64 9.15 4.17 9.85
N THR A 65 9.71 5.22 10.44
CA THR A 65 9.42 5.60 11.83
C THR A 65 8.89 7.03 11.92
N SER A 66 7.77 7.25 12.60
CA SER A 66 7.13 8.55 12.78
C SER A 66 6.87 9.27 11.45
N LEU A 67 6.45 8.55 10.42
CA LEU A 67 6.07 9.12 9.13
C LEU A 67 4.79 9.94 9.26
N HIS A 68 4.61 10.92 8.39
CA HIS A 68 3.41 11.76 8.39
C HIS A 68 2.90 11.93 6.97
N CYS A 69 1.61 11.65 6.78
CA CYS A 69 0.91 11.74 5.50
C CYS A 69 -0.20 12.79 5.65
N ASP A 70 -0.02 13.96 5.03
CA ASP A 70 -1.02 15.03 5.02
C ASP A 70 -2.19 14.64 4.10
N CYS A 71 -3.16 13.92 4.67
CA CYS A 71 -4.36 13.48 3.98
C CYS A 71 -5.54 14.41 4.29
N LYS A 72 -5.70 15.44 3.45
CA LYS A 72 -6.87 16.33 3.52
C LYS A 72 -8.17 15.52 3.33
N ASP A 73 -9.17 15.85 4.15
CA ASP A 73 -10.46 15.13 4.22
C ASP A 73 -10.36 13.65 4.67
N GLY A 74 -9.17 13.24 5.14
CA GLY A 74 -8.90 11.90 5.64
C GLY A 74 -9.47 11.60 7.02
N GLY A 75 -9.16 10.40 7.51
CA GLY A 75 -9.37 9.99 8.90
C GLY A 75 -8.62 10.86 9.89
N TRP A 76 -9.17 11.02 11.10
CA TRP A 76 -8.52 11.76 12.19
C TRP A 76 -7.13 11.22 12.52
N TYR A 77 -6.91 9.92 12.30
CA TYR A 77 -5.63 9.25 12.55
C TYR A 77 -4.48 9.73 11.66
N PHE A 78 -4.75 10.44 10.56
CA PHE A 78 -3.70 11.10 9.75
C PHE A 78 -3.12 12.36 10.41
N GLU A 79 -3.75 12.88 11.47
CA GLU A 79 -3.18 13.96 12.29
C GLU A 79 -1.98 13.48 13.12
N GLN A 80 -1.88 12.17 13.32
CA GLN A 80 -0.80 11.51 14.06
C GLN A 80 0.35 11.10 13.12
N SER A 81 1.49 10.71 13.68
CA SER A 81 2.51 10.01 12.90
C SER A 81 2.24 8.50 12.87
N PHE A 82 2.91 7.77 11.99
CA PHE A 82 2.77 6.33 11.87
C PHE A 82 4.10 5.65 11.55
N ASP A 83 4.21 4.40 11.97
CA ASP A 83 5.29 3.50 11.64
C ASP A 83 4.84 2.50 10.56
N LEU A 84 5.82 1.95 9.83
CA LEU A 84 5.58 0.87 8.87
C LEU A 84 6.78 -0.06 8.77
N LEU A 85 6.54 -1.26 8.26
CA LEU A 85 7.55 -2.17 7.76
C LEU A 85 7.46 -2.27 6.23
N PHE A 86 8.58 -2.52 5.56
CA PHE A 86 8.57 -2.83 4.14
C PHE A 86 9.64 -3.84 3.75
N ALA A 87 9.44 -4.45 2.59
CA ALA A 87 10.41 -5.31 1.92
C ALA A 87 10.55 -4.91 0.45
N ILE A 88 11.75 -5.04 -0.08
CA ILE A 88 12.10 -4.76 -1.48
C ILE A 88 12.50 -6.10 -2.13
N GLU A 89 11.72 -6.54 -3.12
CA GLU A 89 12.09 -7.67 -3.97
C GLU A 89 12.74 -7.12 -5.25
N LEU A 90 13.93 -7.63 -5.61
CA LEU A 90 14.66 -7.22 -6.80
C LEU A 90 14.62 -8.33 -7.85
N LYS A 91 14.24 -7.98 -9.08
CA LYS A 91 14.21 -8.94 -10.18
C LYS A 91 14.46 -8.24 -11.51
N ASP A 92 15.49 -8.68 -12.22
CA ASP A 92 15.90 -8.11 -13.51
C ASP A 92 16.10 -6.58 -13.41
N ASP A 93 15.34 -5.81 -14.20
CA ASP A 93 15.32 -4.34 -14.21
C ASP A 93 14.13 -3.75 -13.41
N LYS A 94 13.61 -4.52 -12.45
CA LYS A 94 12.47 -4.14 -11.62
C LYS A 94 12.74 -4.33 -10.14
N TYR A 95 11.98 -3.58 -9.34
CA TYR A 95 11.80 -3.83 -7.92
C TYR A 95 10.33 -3.73 -7.50
N LEU A 96 9.92 -4.59 -6.57
CA LEU A 96 8.62 -4.57 -5.92
C LEU A 96 8.81 -4.11 -4.49
N VAL A 97 8.06 -3.10 -4.09
CA VAL A 97 7.98 -2.71 -2.68
C VAL A 97 6.69 -3.25 -2.10
N THR A 98 6.81 -3.97 -1.00
CA THR A 98 5.67 -4.40 -0.18
C THR A 98 5.73 -3.68 1.16
N VAL A 99 4.71 -2.88 1.46
CA VAL A 99 4.53 -2.22 2.77
C VAL A 99 3.52 -3.02 3.59
N THR A 100 3.85 -3.24 4.86
CA THR A 100 3.05 -3.98 5.84
C THR A 100 3.12 -3.28 7.19
N ASP A 101 2.27 -3.71 8.13
CA ASP A 101 2.36 -3.30 9.54
C ASP A 101 2.32 -1.77 9.70
N VAL A 102 1.36 -1.11 9.03
CA VAL A 102 1.17 0.34 9.16
C VAL A 102 0.44 0.62 10.47
N VAL A 103 1.13 1.26 11.42
CA VAL A 103 0.65 1.51 12.78
C VAL A 103 0.69 3.00 13.08
N PHE A 104 -0.48 3.62 13.25
CA PHE A 104 -0.60 5.03 13.63
C PHE A 104 -0.31 5.20 15.13
N GLU A 105 0.18 6.36 15.55
CA GLU A 105 0.23 6.66 16.99
C GLU A 105 -1.20 6.69 17.54
N GLY A 106 -1.42 5.91 18.61
CA GLY A 106 -2.73 5.80 19.25
C GLY A 106 -3.02 7.01 20.14
N GLU A 107 -4.30 7.38 20.25
CA GLU A 107 -4.74 8.26 21.33
C GLU A 107 -4.70 7.49 22.67
N GLY A 108 -3.57 7.58 23.37
CA GLY A 108 -3.35 7.00 24.70
C GLY A 108 -2.48 5.73 24.71
N GLU A 109 -1.78 5.50 25.84
CA GLU A 109 -0.76 4.44 26.02
C GLU A 109 -1.27 3.00 25.84
N THR A 110 -2.59 2.78 25.78
CA THR A 110 -3.21 1.43 25.78
C THR A 110 -4.06 1.12 24.54
N ASN A 111 -4.08 2.00 23.52
CA ASN A 111 -4.88 1.75 22.33
C ASN A 111 -4.15 0.87 21.32
N GLU A 112 -4.45 -0.44 21.34
CA GLU A 112 -3.89 -1.43 20.39
C GLU A 112 -4.61 -1.44 19.02
N ASN A 113 -5.68 -0.65 18.86
CA ASN A 113 -6.49 -0.62 17.63
C ASN A 113 -6.03 0.46 16.64
N ASN A 114 -4.74 0.72 16.57
CA ASN A 114 -4.13 1.78 15.77
C ASN A 114 -3.50 1.31 14.45
N ARG A 115 -3.68 0.04 14.10
CA ARG A 115 -3.23 -0.55 12.84
C ARG A 115 -4.16 -0.17 11.69
N LEU A 116 -3.63 0.02 10.49
CA LEU A 116 -4.38 0.45 9.29
C LEU A 116 -5.60 -0.44 9.02
N GLU A 117 -5.45 -1.76 9.12
CA GLU A 117 -6.51 -2.74 8.91
C GLU A 117 -7.76 -2.48 9.77
N ASN A 118 -7.59 -1.98 11.00
CA ASN A 118 -8.69 -1.70 11.91
C ASN A 118 -9.55 -0.52 11.46
N TYR A 119 -9.01 0.38 10.63
CA TYR A 119 -9.72 1.52 10.08
C TYR A 119 -10.36 1.21 8.72
N VAL A 120 -9.66 0.46 7.87
CA VAL A 120 -10.02 0.31 6.45
C VAL A 120 -10.72 -1.00 6.11
N LEU A 121 -10.63 -2.03 6.96
CA LEU A 121 -11.33 -3.29 6.75
C LEU A 121 -12.70 -3.32 7.43
N ARG A 122 -13.60 -4.17 6.92
CA ARG A 122 -14.81 -4.55 7.65
C ARG A 122 -14.42 -5.42 8.85
N MET A 123 -15.06 -5.16 9.99
CA MET A 123 -14.78 -5.85 11.24
C MET A 123 -14.79 -7.37 11.07
N GLY A 124 -13.66 -8.01 11.41
CA GLY A 124 -13.48 -9.45 11.33
C GLY A 124 -13.35 -10.04 9.91
N GLN A 125 -13.23 -9.21 8.87
CA GLN A 125 -13.18 -9.63 7.46
C GLN A 125 -11.90 -9.14 6.76
N SER A 126 -11.50 -9.82 5.68
CA SER A 126 -10.42 -9.38 4.78
C SER A 126 -10.98 -8.62 3.58
N THR A 127 -11.94 -7.74 3.83
CA THR A 127 -12.63 -6.98 2.78
C THR A 127 -12.63 -5.51 3.17
N PHE A 128 -12.21 -4.65 2.25
CA PHE A 128 -12.21 -3.21 2.47
C PHE A 128 -13.62 -2.69 2.76
N HIS A 129 -13.71 -1.81 3.73
CA HIS A 129 -14.91 -1.05 4.01
C HIS A 129 -14.97 0.15 3.07
N THR A 130 -15.77 0.04 2.00
CA THR A 130 -15.83 0.97 0.86
C THR A 130 -16.59 2.27 1.15
N THR A 131 -16.30 2.94 2.26
CA THR A 131 -16.82 4.28 2.53
C THR A 131 -16.05 5.32 1.74
N LYS A 132 -16.67 6.47 1.43
CA LYS A 132 -15.97 7.61 0.79
C LYS A 132 -14.69 7.99 1.56
N LYS A 133 -14.75 7.97 2.89
CA LYS A 133 -13.62 8.31 3.75
C LYS A 133 -12.47 7.32 3.62
N ASN A 134 -12.77 6.02 3.63
CA ASN A 134 -11.73 4.99 3.47
C ASN A 134 -11.12 4.99 2.07
N LEU A 135 -11.89 5.31 1.03
CA LEU A 135 -11.35 5.48 -0.31
C LEU A 135 -10.33 6.64 -0.36
N ILE A 136 -10.67 7.79 0.25
CA ILE A 136 -9.74 8.94 0.38
C ILE A 136 -8.48 8.52 1.16
N ASN A 137 -8.66 7.85 2.30
CA ASN A 137 -7.55 7.42 3.15
C ASN A 137 -6.57 6.50 2.41
N LEU A 138 -7.10 5.48 1.70
CA LEU A 138 -6.28 4.56 0.93
C LEU A 138 -5.58 5.29 -0.23
N GLN A 139 -6.27 6.20 -0.93
CA GLN A 139 -5.66 6.96 -2.01
C GLN A 139 -4.54 7.91 -1.52
N CYS A 140 -4.70 8.52 -0.34
CA CYS A 140 -3.66 9.34 0.27
C CYS A 140 -2.41 8.53 0.59
N LEU A 141 -2.58 7.37 1.25
CA LEU A 141 -1.47 6.48 1.56
C LEU A 141 -0.82 5.92 0.29
N ASP A 142 -1.62 5.57 -0.72
CA ASP A 142 -1.14 5.11 -2.01
C ASP A 142 -0.22 6.13 -2.68
N THR A 143 -0.66 7.39 -2.73
CA THR A 143 0.12 8.51 -3.26
C THR A 143 1.39 8.74 -2.44
N TYR A 144 1.27 8.69 -1.12
CA TYR A 144 2.39 8.89 -0.20
C TYR A 144 3.44 7.80 -0.34
N PHE A 145 3.06 6.53 -0.31
CA PHE A 145 3.97 5.39 -0.48
C PHE A 145 4.59 5.37 -1.87
N THR A 146 3.81 5.70 -2.92
CA THR A 146 4.35 5.81 -4.28
C THR A 146 5.52 6.77 -4.31
N LYS A 147 5.34 7.99 -3.76
CA LYS A 147 6.39 9.01 -3.70
C LYS A 147 7.56 8.61 -2.77
N LEU A 148 7.27 7.92 -1.67
CA LEU A 148 8.27 7.51 -0.68
C LEU A 148 9.25 6.50 -1.26
N PHE A 149 8.77 5.57 -2.09
CA PHE A 149 9.54 4.43 -2.57
C PHE A 149 10.00 4.55 -4.03
N GLU A 150 9.50 5.53 -4.79
CA GLU A 150 9.97 5.82 -6.14
C GLU A 150 11.41 6.37 -6.12
N THR A 151 12.34 5.61 -6.67
CA THR A 151 13.73 6.02 -6.91
C THR A 151 13.85 6.92 -8.14
N PRO A 152 14.95 7.68 -8.31
CA PRO A 152 15.23 8.39 -9.55
C PRO A 152 15.12 7.48 -10.78
N ASN A 153 14.55 8.00 -11.87
CA ASN A 153 14.37 7.29 -13.14
C ASN A 153 13.54 5.99 -13.06
N ALA A 154 12.84 5.75 -11.96
CA ALA A 154 11.90 4.65 -11.88
C ALA A 154 10.59 5.02 -12.57
N GLU A 155 9.96 4.02 -13.19
CA GLU A 155 8.60 4.13 -13.74
C GLU A 155 7.73 3.03 -13.13
N VAL A 156 6.52 3.39 -12.70
CA VAL A 156 5.54 2.42 -12.22
C VAL A 156 5.28 1.38 -13.30
N THR A 157 5.33 0.10 -12.90
CA THR A 157 5.15 -1.03 -13.81
C THR A 157 4.33 -2.13 -13.16
N THR A 158 4.07 -3.18 -13.93
CA THR A 158 3.48 -4.42 -13.40
C THR A 158 4.60 -5.34 -12.95
N TRP A 159 4.43 -6.03 -11.81
CA TRP A 159 5.43 -6.97 -11.30
C TRP A 159 5.61 -8.15 -12.26
#